data_AF-K2MIS8-F1
#
_entry.id   AF-K2MIS8-F1
#
_cell.length_a   1.000
_cell.length_b   1.000
_cell.length_c   1.000
_cell.angle_alpha   90.00
_cell.angle_beta   90.00
_cell.angle_gamma   90.00
#
_symmetry.space_group_name_H-M   'P 1'
#
loop_
_entity.id
_entity.type
_entity.pdbx_description
1 polymer ?
#
loop_
_entity_poly.entity_id
_entity_poly.type
_entity_poly.pdbx_seq_one_letter_code
_entity_poly.pdbx_strand_id
1 'polypeptide(L)'
;FVFVANSDVKLSPGLLSNLPRDVRETTRHDAARKCALAAEVANEPSECSPVLRRGLRVPRSRVKDDRLSTSALLSDRIHCASAKGRETAFSRHYGHFCAYHKSSFSASVMLTRLAISTVGYIDENFYAACVWDFDHSLRLCLLGFQERNVLYGNFVHRGSSSIRFSNKMEWPDALWYRRVNSSSADDAYAMMKWNRSRACCGGCKEPHNGMIPARRLGEG
;
A
#
# COMPACT_ATOMS: atom_id res chain seq x y z
N PHE A 1 3.49 -12.65 -0.05
CA PHE A 1 3.81 -11.28 0.35
C PHE A 1 4.29 -10.58 -0.90
N VAL A 2 4.11 -9.27 -0.99
CA VAL A 2 4.72 -8.46 -2.06
C VAL A 2 5.59 -7.42 -1.38
N PHE A 3 6.81 -7.27 -1.89
CA PHE A 3 7.76 -6.28 -1.43
C PHE A 3 7.80 -5.14 -2.44
N VAL A 4 7.62 -3.92 -1.95
CA VAL A 4 7.65 -2.69 -2.77
C VAL A 4 8.68 -1.76 -2.16
N ALA A 5 9.56 -1.21 -3.00
CA ALA A 5 10.53 -0.21 -2.61
C ALA A 5 10.63 0.85 -3.69
N ASN A 6 10.95 2.07 -3.29
CA ASN A 6 11.26 3.11 -4.26
C ASN A 6 12.49 2.74 -5.08
N SER A 7 12.50 3.15 -6.35
CA SER A 7 13.65 2.96 -7.24
C SER A 7 14.91 3.73 -6.81
N ASP A 8 14.75 4.78 -5.99
CA ASP A 8 15.85 5.56 -5.43
C ASP A 8 16.28 5.11 -4.02
N VAL A 9 15.79 3.96 -3.54
CA VAL A 9 16.17 3.39 -2.25
C VAL A 9 17.15 2.23 -2.44
N LYS A 10 18.27 2.29 -1.74
CA LYS A 10 19.19 1.15 -1.58
C LYS A 10 18.96 0.50 -0.22
N LEU A 11 18.67 -0.80 -0.23
CA LEU A 11 18.37 -1.57 0.98
C LEU A 11 19.62 -2.35 1.41
N SER A 12 19.84 -2.43 2.71
CA SER A 12 20.87 -3.31 3.27
C SER A 12 20.46 -4.79 3.16
N PRO A 13 21.43 -5.72 3.02
CA PRO A 13 21.14 -7.16 3.00
C PRO A 13 20.36 -7.63 4.24
N GLY A 14 20.65 -7.07 5.41
CA GLY A 14 20.01 -7.42 6.68
C GLY A 14 18.50 -7.12 6.73
N LEU A 15 18.01 -6.14 5.95
CA LEU A 15 16.57 -5.90 5.82
C LEU A 15 15.93 -7.05 5.03
N LEU A 16 16.48 -7.37 3.86
CA LEU A 16 15.92 -8.37 2.94
C LEU A 16 16.00 -9.80 3.48
N SER A 17 16.99 -10.11 4.31
CA SER A 17 17.11 -11.45 4.94
C SER A 17 16.10 -11.67 6.06
N ASN A 18 15.81 -10.63 6.85
CA ASN A 18 15.01 -10.76 8.07
C ASN A 18 13.52 -10.47 7.83
N LEU A 19 13.21 -9.51 6.95
CA LEU A 19 11.83 -9.06 6.74
C LEU A 19 10.89 -10.16 6.26
N PRO A 20 11.23 -10.99 5.25
CA PRO A 20 10.35 -12.08 4.83
C PRO A 20 10.08 -13.10 5.93
N ARG A 21 11.08 -13.36 6.79
CA ARG A 21 10.96 -14.28 7.93
C ARG A 21 10.01 -13.71 8.99
N ASP A 22 10.23 -12.48 9.41
CA ASP A 22 9.41 -11.80 10.41
C ASP A 22 7.94 -11.69 9.96
N VAL A 23 7.72 -11.30 8.70
CA VAL A 23 6.38 -11.26 8.11
C VAL A 23 5.74 -12.64 8.14
N ARG A 24 6.46 -13.70 7.75
CA ARG A 24 5.95 -15.07 7.74
C ARG A 24 5.58 -15.58 9.13
N GLU A 25 6.42 -15.32 10.13
CA GLU A 25 6.20 -15.72 11.52
C GLU A 25 5.00 -14.98 12.11
N THR A 26 4.94 -13.67 11.93
CA THR A 26 3.90 -12.80 12.48
C THR A 26 2.52 -13.07 11.86
N THR A 27 2.47 -13.36 10.56
CA THR A 27 1.22 -13.56 9.80
C THR A 27 0.85 -15.04 9.65
N ARG A 28 1.51 -15.95 10.38
CA ARG A 28 1.27 -17.40 10.25
C ARG A 28 -0.20 -17.77 10.45
N HIS A 29 -0.89 -17.08 11.35
CA HIS A 29 -2.30 -17.31 11.70
C HIS A 29 -3.28 -16.77 10.63
N ASP A 30 -2.84 -15.91 9.71
CA ASP A 30 -3.69 -15.33 8.67
C ASP A 30 -4.21 -16.36 7.67
N ALA A 31 -3.54 -17.51 7.54
CA ALA A 31 -3.95 -18.57 6.63
C ALA A 31 -5.38 -19.04 6.91
N ALA A 32 -5.74 -19.23 8.19
CA ALA A 32 -7.10 -19.61 8.58
C ALA A 32 -8.12 -18.53 8.23
N ARG A 33 -7.79 -17.25 8.47
CA ARG A 33 -8.65 -16.11 8.11
C ARG A 33 -8.86 -16.01 6.60
N LYS A 34 -7.81 -16.22 5.81
CA LYS A 34 -7.90 -16.25 4.35
C LYS A 34 -8.81 -17.37 3.85
N CYS A 35 -8.65 -18.59 4.38
CA CYS A 35 -9.50 -19.71 3.99
C CYS A 35 -10.97 -19.47 4.36
N ALA A 36 -11.24 -18.92 5.55
CA ALA A 36 -12.59 -18.55 5.97
C ALA A 36 -13.22 -17.50 5.04
N LEU A 37 -12.48 -16.47 4.66
CA LEU A 37 -12.96 -15.46 3.70
C LEU A 37 -13.18 -16.03 2.31
N ALA A 38 -12.30 -16.92 1.84
CA ALA A 38 -12.48 -17.57 0.55
C ALA A 38 -13.74 -18.44 0.52
N ALA A 39 -14.03 -19.17 1.61
CA ALA A 39 -15.27 -19.92 1.75
C ALA A 39 -16.49 -19.00 1.85
N GLU A 40 -16.39 -17.88 2.57
CA GLU A 40 -17.45 -16.88 2.65
C GLU A 40 -17.78 -16.31 1.26
N VAL A 41 -16.78 -15.76 0.56
CA VAL A 41 -16.92 -15.18 -0.78
C VAL A 41 -17.43 -16.20 -1.80
N ALA A 42 -17.01 -17.46 -1.71
CA ALA A 42 -17.52 -18.51 -2.62
C ALA A 42 -19.01 -18.79 -2.45
N ASN A 43 -19.58 -18.53 -1.26
CA ASN A 43 -20.98 -18.74 -0.93
C ASN A 43 -21.80 -17.44 -0.95
N GLU A 44 -21.20 -16.30 -1.29
CA GLU A 44 -21.93 -15.02 -1.30
C GLU A 44 -22.97 -14.98 -2.42
N PRO A 45 -24.23 -14.60 -2.11
CA PRO A 45 -25.19 -14.30 -3.15
C PRO A 45 -24.66 -13.11 -3.94
N SER A 46 -24.78 -13.13 -5.27
CA SER A 46 -24.23 -12.06 -6.10
C SER A 46 -24.91 -10.69 -5.96
N GLU A 47 -25.81 -10.54 -4.98
CA GLU A 47 -26.79 -9.46 -4.86
C GLU A 47 -26.37 -8.34 -3.90
N CYS A 48 -25.37 -8.54 -3.03
CA CYS A 48 -24.81 -7.45 -2.21
C CYS A 48 -23.79 -6.59 -3.01
N SER A 49 -24.24 -6.15 -4.19
CA SER A 49 -23.67 -5.00 -4.90
C SER A 49 -24.72 -3.89 -4.91
N PRO A 50 -24.81 -3.04 -3.85
CA PRO A 50 -25.69 -1.87 -3.85
C PRO A 50 -25.34 -0.87 -4.96
N VAL A 51 -24.18 -1.07 -5.58
CA VAL A 51 -23.63 -0.27 -6.67
C VAL A 51 -24.30 -0.57 -8.02
N LEU A 52 -25.04 -1.68 -8.16
CA LEU A 52 -25.84 -1.94 -9.36
C LEU A 52 -27.07 -1.02 -9.50
N ARG A 53 -27.46 -0.28 -8.45
CA ARG A 53 -28.62 0.65 -8.52
C ARG A 53 -28.28 2.08 -8.97
N ARG A 54 -26.99 2.46 -9.07
CA ARG A 54 -26.58 3.84 -9.44
C ARG A 54 -25.54 3.93 -10.57
N GLY A 55 -25.36 2.88 -11.36
CA GLY A 55 -24.56 2.94 -12.58
C GLY A 55 -23.03 2.98 -12.40
N LEU A 56 -22.51 3.00 -11.16
CA LEU A 56 -21.06 3.12 -10.89
C LEU A 56 -20.41 1.77 -10.57
N ARG A 57 -20.52 0.75 -11.44
CA ARG A 57 -20.02 -0.62 -11.21
C ARG A 57 -18.61 -0.66 -10.57
N VAL A 58 -18.52 -1.02 -9.29
CA VAL A 58 -17.25 -1.45 -8.68
C VAL A 58 -16.97 -2.86 -9.21
N PRO A 59 -15.83 -3.11 -9.89
CA PRO A 59 -15.57 -4.40 -10.50
C PRO A 59 -15.18 -5.42 -9.42
N ARG A 60 -16.15 -6.24 -9.00
CA ARG A 60 -15.81 -7.59 -8.53
C ARG A 60 -15.67 -8.46 -9.76
N SER A 61 -14.48 -8.98 -9.98
CA SER A 61 -14.25 -9.97 -11.02
C SER A 61 -14.67 -11.34 -10.50
N ARG A 62 -15.46 -12.03 -11.30
CA ARG A 62 -15.67 -13.47 -11.14
C ARG A 62 -14.48 -14.18 -11.80
N VAL A 63 -14.23 -15.43 -11.43
CA VAL A 63 -13.15 -16.26 -12.01
C VAL A 63 -13.26 -16.43 -13.55
N LYS A 64 -14.43 -16.16 -14.14
CA LYS A 64 -14.68 -16.13 -15.59
C LYS A 64 -14.72 -14.74 -16.23
N ASP A 65 -14.53 -13.70 -15.43
CA ASP A 65 -14.49 -12.30 -15.90
C ASP A 65 -13.00 -11.95 -16.02
N ASP A 66 -12.54 -11.54 -17.21
CA ASP A 66 -11.17 -11.04 -17.46
C ASP A 66 -10.86 -9.70 -16.76
N ARG A 67 -11.67 -9.36 -15.75
CA ARG A 67 -11.51 -8.16 -14.92
C ARG A 67 -10.58 -8.50 -13.77
N LEU A 68 -9.67 -7.60 -13.43
CA LEU A 68 -8.81 -7.74 -12.25
C LEU A 68 -9.57 -7.25 -11.01
N SER A 69 -10.12 -8.15 -10.19
CA SER A 69 -10.51 -7.77 -8.83
C SER A 69 -9.28 -7.81 -7.96
N THR A 70 -8.80 -6.64 -7.59
CA THR A 70 -7.65 -6.51 -6.70
C THR A 70 -8.00 -7.03 -5.29
N SER A 71 -9.27 -6.93 -4.85
CA SER A 71 -9.76 -7.32 -3.52
C SER A 71 -10.58 -8.62 -3.50
N ALA A 72 -10.07 -9.68 -4.15
CA ALA A 72 -10.81 -10.93 -4.39
C ALA A 72 -11.40 -11.63 -3.14
N LEU A 73 -10.89 -11.37 -1.94
CA LEU A 73 -11.36 -11.97 -0.68
C LEU A 73 -12.10 -10.97 0.23
N LEU A 74 -12.43 -9.77 -0.27
CA LEU A 74 -13.25 -8.84 0.50
C LEU A 74 -14.72 -9.20 0.38
N SER A 75 -15.19 -10.00 1.34
CA SER A 75 -16.60 -10.38 1.49
C SER A 75 -17.53 -9.17 1.48
N ASP A 76 -18.71 -9.32 0.89
CA ASP A 76 -19.83 -8.38 0.85
C ASP A 76 -20.25 -7.93 2.24
N ARG A 77 -20.26 -8.86 3.20
CA ARG A 77 -20.53 -8.54 4.60
C ARG A 77 -19.60 -7.44 5.13
N ILE A 78 -18.30 -7.56 4.82
CA ILE A 78 -17.31 -6.57 5.25
C ILE A 78 -17.40 -5.31 4.36
N HIS A 79 -17.53 -5.47 3.05
CA HIS A 79 -17.63 -4.35 2.12
C HIS A 79 -18.81 -3.41 2.43
N CYS A 80 -19.97 -3.99 2.74
CA CYS A 80 -21.21 -3.28 3.05
C CYS A 80 -21.41 -3.03 4.56
N ALA A 81 -20.47 -3.42 5.42
CA ALA A 81 -20.55 -3.12 6.84
C ALA A 81 -20.50 -1.60 7.09
N SER A 82 -21.04 -1.19 8.24
CA SER A 82 -20.87 0.18 8.76
C SER A 82 -19.38 0.53 8.90
N ALA A 83 -19.06 1.83 8.96
CA ALA A 83 -17.67 2.28 9.16
C ALA A 83 -17.01 1.58 10.37
N LYS A 84 -17.69 1.56 11.52
CA LYS A 84 -17.23 0.86 12.73
C LYS A 84 -17.03 -0.64 12.55
N GLY A 85 -17.89 -1.28 11.75
CA GLY A 85 -17.76 -2.70 11.42
C GLY A 85 -16.53 -2.98 10.53
N ARG A 86 -16.24 -2.09 9.58
CA ARG A 86 -15.06 -2.19 8.72
C ARG A 86 -13.76 -1.95 9.47
N GLU A 87 -13.71 -0.93 10.32
CA GLU A 87 -12.54 -0.58 11.15
C GLU A 87 -12.09 -1.70 12.10
N THR A 88 -12.94 -2.68 12.37
CA THR A 88 -12.62 -3.80 13.28
C THR A 88 -12.43 -5.13 12.57
N ALA A 89 -12.73 -5.21 11.26
CA ALA A 89 -12.78 -6.44 10.48
C ALA A 89 -11.44 -7.20 10.44
N PHE A 90 -10.33 -6.46 10.51
CA PHE A 90 -8.97 -7.00 10.51
C PHE A 90 -8.09 -6.48 11.67
N SER A 91 -8.71 -5.98 12.74
CA SER A 91 -8.05 -5.39 13.93
C SER A 91 -6.94 -6.22 14.58
N ARG A 92 -6.92 -7.55 14.36
CA ARG A 92 -5.92 -8.49 14.90
C ARG A 92 -4.82 -8.86 13.90
N HIS A 93 -4.88 -8.33 12.67
CA HIS A 93 -4.00 -8.72 11.58
C HIS A 93 -3.13 -7.54 11.15
N TYR A 94 -1.87 -7.82 10.84
CA TYR A 94 -0.99 -6.84 10.22
C TYR A 94 -1.26 -6.76 8.71
N GLY A 95 -1.41 -5.54 8.21
CA GLY A 95 -1.63 -5.29 6.78
C GLY A 95 -0.34 -5.14 5.99
N HIS A 96 0.63 -4.48 6.61
CA HIS A 96 1.89 -4.09 5.99
C HIS A 96 2.99 -3.86 7.03
N PHE A 97 4.22 -4.01 6.55
CA PHE A 97 5.44 -3.83 7.31
C PHE A 97 6.28 -2.75 6.65
N CYS A 98 6.45 -1.62 7.32
CA CYS A 98 6.98 -0.39 6.74
C CYS A 98 8.39 -0.10 7.26
N ALA A 99 9.31 0.19 6.34
CA ALA A 99 10.58 0.85 6.65
C ALA A 99 10.41 2.35 6.35
N TYR A 100 10.14 3.13 7.41
CA TYR A 100 9.88 4.55 7.27
C TYR A 100 11.14 5.38 7.06
N HIS A 101 11.03 6.34 6.15
CA HIS A 101 11.92 7.48 6.01
C HIS A 101 11.30 8.70 6.71
N LYS A 102 11.99 9.23 7.72
CA LYS A 102 11.57 10.43 8.49
C LYS A 102 10.11 10.40 8.95
N SER A 103 9.60 9.23 9.36
CA SER A 103 8.25 9.04 9.94
C SER A 103 7.03 9.42 9.08
N SER A 104 7.23 9.87 7.84
CA SER A 104 6.13 10.37 6.99
C SER A 104 5.98 9.64 5.66
N PHE A 105 6.99 8.87 5.24
CA PHE A 105 7.01 8.21 3.93
C PHE A 105 7.67 6.83 4.02
N SER A 106 7.06 5.81 3.42
CA SER A 106 7.65 4.45 3.44
C SER A 106 8.71 4.30 2.34
N ALA A 107 9.98 4.16 2.72
CA ALA A 107 11.06 3.87 1.76
C ALA A 107 10.91 2.48 1.12
N SER A 108 10.38 1.55 1.89
CA SER A 108 9.92 0.25 1.41
C SER A 108 8.81 -0.28 2.29
N VAL A 109 7.94 -1.10 1.71
CA VAL A 109 6.83 -1.76 2.39
C VAL A 109 6.75 -3.23 1.97
N MET A 110 6.46 -4.11 2.92
CA MET A 110 6.09 -5.50 2.64
C MET A 110 4.63 -5.73 2.99
N LEU A 111 3.83 -6.04 1.98
CA LEU A 111 2.38 -6.25 2.09
C LEU A 111 2.05 -7.69 2.44
N THR A 112 1.13 -7.89 3.39
CA THR A 112 0.73 -9.23 3.82
C THR A 112 -0.15 -9.90 2.78
N ARG A 113 -0.15 -11.25 2.76
CA ARG A 113 -1.00 -12.00 1.83
C ARG A 113 -2.49 -11.79 2.11
N LEU A 114 -2.86 -11.51 3.36
CA LEU A 114 -4.24 -11.24 3.72
C LEU A 114 -4.65 -9.83 3.22
N ALA A 115 -3.83 -8.82 3.51
CA ALA A 115 -4.02 -7.46 3.00
C ALA A 115 -4.17 -7.39 1.49
N ILE A 116 -3.25 -8.00 0.72
CA ILE A 116 -3.33 -7.97 -0.74
C ILE A 116 -4.64 -8.58 -1.22
N SER A 117 -5.09 -9.68 -0.60
CA SER A 117 -6.29 -10.38 -1.04
C SER A 117 -7.59 -9.66 -0.66
N THR A 118 -7.60 -8.80 0.36
CA THR A 118 -8.83 -8.12 0.83
C THR A 118 -8.86 -6.63 0.49
N VAL A 119 -7.71 -5.99 0.42
CA VAL A 119 -7.58 -4.54 0.19
C VAL A 119 -7.14 -4.23 -1.23
N GLY A 120 -6.50 -5.19 -1.89
CA GLY A 120 -6.01 -5.08 -3.25
C GLY A 120 -4.62 -4.46 -3.37
N TYR A 121 -3.89 -4.87 -4.41
CA TYR A 121 -2.47 -4.54 -4.56
C TYR A 121 -2.23 -3.07 -4.81
N ILE A 122 -2.67 -2.49 -5.94
CA ILE A 122 -2.60 -1.06 -6.24
C ILE A 122 -3.95 -0.49 -6.67
N ASP A 123 -4.15 0.82 -6.49
CA ASP A 123 -5.24 1.50 -7.21
C ASP A 123 -4.76 1.76 -8.63
N GLU A 124 -5.19 0.89 -9.55
CA GLU A 124 -4.81 0.94 -10.97
C GLU A 124 -5.38 2.17 -11.69
N ASN A 125 -6.30 2.91 -11.08
CA ASN A 125 -6.83 4.15 -11.64
C ASN A 125 -5.86 5.34 -11.50
N PHE A 126 -4.67 5.13 -10.92
CA PHE A 126 -3.75 6.21 -10.60
C PHE A 126 -2.28 5.84 -10.84
N TYR A 127 -1.50 6.78 -11.38
CA TYR A 127 -0.07 6.59 -11.59
C TYR A 127 0.67 6.67 -10.24
N ALA A 128 1.20 5.55 -9.78
CA ALA A 128 1.67 5.30 -8.42
C ALA A 128 2.92 6.09 -7.96
N ALA A 129 3.27 7.21 -8.59
CA ALA A 129 4.59 7.81 -8.43
C ALA A 129 4.90 8.36 -7.03
N CYS A 130 3.94 8.89 -6.26
CA CYS A 130 4.28 9.40 -4.90
C CYS A 130 3.17 9.41 -3.82
N VAL A 131 2.02 8.75 -4.02
CA VAL A 131 0.96 8.65 -2.98
C VAL A 131 0.47 7.22 -2.77
N TRP A 132 1.19 6.27 -3.37
CA TRP A 132 0.88 4.85 -3.35
C TRP A 132 0.84 4.30 -1.91
N ASP A 133 1.86 4.61 -1.13
CA ASP A 133 2.00 4.19 0.27
C ASP A 133 0.88 4.78 1.14
N PHE A 134 0.54 6.06 0.94
CA PHE A 134 -0.56 6.71 1.65
C PHE A 134 -1.93 6.08 1.31
N ASP A 135 -2.24 5.92 0.02
CA ASP A 135 -3.51 5.32 -0.42
C ASP A 135 -3.69 3.93 0.18
N HIS A 136 -2.65 3.10 0.07
CA HIS A 136 -2.71 1.73 0.54
C HIS A 136 -2.84 1.67 2.07
N SER A 137 -2.06 2.48 2.79
CA SER A 137 -2.12 2.55 4.26
C SER A 137 -3.48 3.01 4.75
N LEU A 138 -4.10 3.98 4.07
CA LEU A 138 -5.45 4.43 4.38
C LEU A 138 -6.47 3.31 4.16
N ARG A 139 -6.42 2.60 3.02
CA ARG A 139 -7.32 1.48 2.74
C ARG A 139 -7.17 0.34 3.76
N LEU A 140 -5.96 0.06 4.22
CA LEU A 140 -5.68 -0.88 5.29
C LEU A 140 -6.30 -0.44 6.62
N CYS A 141 -6.08 0.82 7.00
CA CYS A 141 -6.63 1.42 8.22
C CYS A 141 -8.16 1.40 8.25
N LEU A 142 -8.81 1.72 7.12
CA LEU A 142 -10.28 1.67 6.99
C LEU A 142 -10.87 0.27 7.20
N LEU A 143 -10.07 -0.78 7.05
CA LEU A 143 -10.45 -2.16 7.29
C LEU A 143 -9.90 -2.71 8.63
N GLY A 144 -9.23 -1.87 9.41
CA GLY A 144 -8.72 -2.20 10.73
C GLY A 144 -7.38 -2.92 10.73
N PHE A 145 -6.67 -3.03 9.61
CA PHE A 145 -5.34 -3.65 9.63
C PHE A 145 -4.36 -2.84 10.47
N GLN A 146 -3.49 -3.55 11.18
CA GLN A 146 -2.39 -2.94 11.90
C GLN A 146 -1.19 -2.69 10.98
N GLU A 147 -0.47 -1.61 11.26
CA GLU A 147 0.84 -1.33 10.70
C GLU A 147 1.94 -1.86 11.61
N ARG A 148 3.02 -2.38 11.01
CA ARG A 148 4.24 -2.72 11.75
C ARG A 148 5.45 -1.98 11.21
N ASN A 149 6.11 -1.25 12.10
CA ASN A 149 7.41 -0.65 11.80
C ASN A 149 8.51 -1.71 11.84
N VAL A 150 9.30 -1.79 10.78
CA VAL A 150 10.42 -2.73 10.65
C VAL A 150 11.64 -2.13 11.34
N LEU A 151 11.99 -2.54 12.56
CA LEU A 151 13.03 -1.86 13.34
C LEU A 151 14.46 -2.40 13.14
N TYR A 152 14.71 -3.11 12.03
CA TYR A 152 16.00 -3.74 11.75
C TYR A 152 16.45 -3.52 10.32
N GLY A 153 17.76 -3.57 10.10
CA GLY A 153 18.37 -3.24 8.83
C GLY A 153 18.43 -1.73 8.59
N ASN A 154 19.14 -1.37 7.53
CA ASN A 154 19.36 0.00 7.11
C ASN A 154 18.92 0.19 5.65
N PHE A 155 18.63 1.44 5.29
CA PHE A 155 18.44 1.82 3.90
C PHE A 155 19.02 3.22 3.63
N VAL A 156 19.33 3.48 2.36
CA VAL A 156 19.78 4.78 1.86
C VAL A 156 18.76 5.26 0.83
N HIS A 157 18.05 6.33 1.15
CA HIS A 157 17.10 6.96 0.23
C HIS A 157 17.82 8.07 -0.54
N ARG A 158 17.97 7.95 -1.87
CA ARG A 158 18.75 8.89 -2.70
C ARG A 158 18.00 10.15 -3.12
N GLY A 159 16.76 10.34 -2.69
CA GLY A 159 16.08 11.63 -2.68
C GLY A 159 15.82 12.18 -4.08
N SER A 160 14.67 11.82 -4.65
CA SER A 160 14.22 12.28 -5.96
C SER A 160 15.26 12.05 -7.05
N SER A 161 16.13 11.03 -6.91
CA SER A 161 17.21 10.82 -7.88
C SER A 161 16.66 10.39 -9.23
N SER A 162 15.53 9.67 -9.25
CA SER A 162 14.76 9.37 -10.46
C SER A 162 14.31 10.64 -11.19
N ILE A 163 13.73 11.61 -10.48
CA ILE A 163 13.32 12.92 -11.03
C ILE A 163 14.53 13.72 -11.53
N ARG A 164 15.62 13.77 -10.75
CA ARG A 164 16.85 14.47 -11.16
C ARG A 164 17.48 13.83 -12.40
N PHE A 165 17.38 12.51 -12.53
CA PHE A 165 17.90 11.76 -13.66
C PHE A 165 17.03 11.92 -14.90
N SER A 166 15.70 11.87 -14.78
CA SER A 166 14.78 12.12 -15.89
C SER A 166 14.96 13.52 -16.47
N ASN A 167 15.32 14.51 -15.65
CA ASN A 167 15.60 15.88 -16.09
C ASN A 167 16.89 16.02 -16.93
N LYS A 168 17.77 15.01 -16.92
CA LYS A 168 19.05 15.03 -17.65
C LYS A 168 19.06 14.12 -18.88
N MET A 169 17.97 13.38 -19.13
CA MET A 169 17.90 12.35 -20.15
C MET A 169 16.89 12.68 -21.24
N GLU A 170 17.31 12.54 -22.50
CA GLU A 170 16.47 12.79 -23.69
C GLU A 170 15.75 11.53 -24.22
N TRP A 171 15.65 10.49 -23.38
CA TRP A 171 14.95 9.26 -23.73
C TRP A 171 13.42 9.47 -23.67
N PRO A 172 12.63 8.81 -24.53
CA PRO A 172 11.17 8.94 -24.53
C PRO A 172 10.53 8.73 -23.15
N ASP A 173 11.00 7.74 -22.38
CA ASP A 173 10.48 7.44 -21.04
C ASP A 173 10.79 8.55 -20.02
N ALA A 174 12.00 9.15 -20.12
CA ALA A 174 12.40 10.26 -19.27
C ALA A 174 11.60 11.54 -19.59
N LEU A 175 11.33 11.78 -20.88
CA LEU A 175 10.46 12.87 -21.35
C LEU A 175 9.01 12.67 -20.89
N TRP A 176 8.49 11.45 -20.99
CA TRP A 176 7.15 11.10 -20.51
C TRP A 176 7.04 11.32 -19.00
N TYR A 177 7.99 10.80 -18.22
CA TYR A 177 8.00 10.96 -16.76
C TYR A 177 8.10 12.43 -16.36
N ARG A 178 8.92 13.23 -17.05
CA ARG A 178 8.98 14.69 -16.87
C ARG A 178 7.60 15.35 -17.04
N ARG A 179 6.88 15.03 -18.12
CA ARG A 179 5.55 15.58 -18.41
C ARG A 179 4.55 15.22 -17.32
N VAL A 180 4.51 13.94 -16.93
CA VAL A 180 3.64 13.46 -15.84
C VAL A 180 3.93 14.21 -14.54
N ASN A 181 5.21 14.29 -14.16
CA ASN A 181 5.61 14.98 -12.94
C ASN A 181 5.30 16.50 -12.99
N SER A 182 5.43 17.16 -14.14
CA SER A 182 5.11 18.58 -14.30
C SER A 182 3.61 18.90 -14.34
N SER A 183 2.76 17.90 -14.61
CA SER A 183 1.32 18.12 -14.76
C SER A 183 0.61 18.43 -13.44
N SER A 184 1.26 18.16 -12.30
CA SER A 184 0.65 18.18 -10.96
C SER A 184 -0.67 17.41 -10.86
N ALA A 185 -0.99 16.54 -11.84
CA ALA A 185 -2.21 15.75 -11.88
C ALA A 185 -2.31 14.84 -10.65
N ASP A 186 -1.16 14.40 -10.16
CA ASP A 186 -1.04 13.61 -8.94
C ASP A 186 -1.50 14.37 -7.68
N ASP A 187 -1.19 15.66 -7.59
CA ASP A 187 -1.56 16.50 -6.44
C ASP A 187 -3.06 16.84 -6.49
N ALA A 188 -3.57 17.17 -7.68
CA ALA A 188 -4.99 17.43 -7.90
C ALA A 188 -5.84 16.19 -7.59
N TYR A 189 -5.38 15.02 -8.04
CA TYR A 189 -6.05 13.75 -7.73
C TYR A 189 -5.98 13.42 -6.24
N ALA A 190 -4.83 13.64 -5.58
CA ALA A 190 -4.70 13.41 -4.15
C ALA A 190 -5.63 14.30 -3.32
N MET A 191 -5.72 15.59 -3.70
CA MET A 191 -6.67 16.52 -3.12
C MET A 191 -8.13 16.07 -3.35
N MET A 192 -8.48 15.67 -4.57
CA MET A 192 -9.83 15.20 -4.87
C MET A 192 -10.20 13.93 -4.09
N LYS A 193 -9.29 12.96 -4.02
CA LYS A 193 -9.58 11.62 -3.47
C LYS A 193 -9.49 11.57 -1.93
N TRP A 194 -8.54 12.28 -1.34
CA TRP A 194 -8.28 12.21 0.11
C TRP A 194 -8.37 13.55 0.82
N ASN A 195 -8.73 14.63 0.12
CA ASN A 195 -8.72 16.00 0.66
C ASN A 195 -7.38 16.38 1.32
N ARG A 196 -6.29 15.89 0.73
CA ARG A 196 -4.94 16.09 1.24
C ARG A 196 -3.98 16.28 0.08
N SER A 197 -3.12 17.29 0.17
CA SER A 197 -2.05 17.47 -0.80
C SER A 197 -1.05 16.34 -0.63
N ARG A 198 -0.27 16.07 -1.69
CA ARG A 198 0.88 15.15 -1.63
C ARG A 198 1.81 15.65 -0.52
N ALA A 199 1.72 15.03 0.65
CA ALA A 199 2.62 15.31 1.79
C ALA A 199 4.05 14.80 1.51
N CYS A 200 4.21 14.02 0.44
CA CYS A 200 5.47 13.51 -0.02
C CYS A 200 6.16 14.57 -0.87
N CYS A 201 7.37 14.96 -0.47
CA CYS A 201 8.30 15.79 -1.24
C CYS A 201 8.17 17.31 -1.04
N GLY A 202 8.21 17.77 0.21
CA GLY A 202 8.98 19.00 0.50
C GLY A 202 10.44 18.72 0.13
N GLY A 203 10.80 18.97 -1.14
CA GLY A 203 12.04 18.62 -1.83
C GLY A 203 13.16 18.13 -0.91
N CYS A 204 13.28 16.81 -0.77
CA CYS A 204 14.27 16.24 0.14
C CYS A 204 15.67 16.41 -0.44
N LYS A 205 16.45 17.33 0.14
CA LYS A 205 17.88 17.48 -0.15
C LYS A 205 18.64 16.26 0.41
N GLU A 206 19.41 15.64 -0.49
CA GLU A 206 20.52 14.72 -0.22
C GLU A 206 20.19 13.32 0.33
N PRO A 207 21.09 12.32 0.10
CA PRO A 207 20.82 10.94 0.50
C PRO A 207 20.62 10.83 2.00
N HIS A 208 19.48 10.27 2.41
CA HIS A 208 19.18 9.98 3.81
C HIS A 208 19.61 8.56 4.14
N ASN A 209 20.53 8.43 5.09
CA ASN A 209 20.81 7.17 5.75
C ASN A 209 19.77 6.98 6.85
N GLY A 210 18.72 6.23 6.54
CA GLY A 210 17.75 5.82 7.53
C GLY A 210 18.34 4.68 8.35
N MET A 211 18.72 4.97 9.60
CA MET A 211 18.69 3.91 10.63
C MET A 211 17.23 3.77 11.03
N ILE A 212 16.66 2.57 10.90
CA ILE A 212 15.31 2.37 11.41
C ILE A 212 15.43 2.38 12.94
N PRO A 213 14.82 3.35 13.64
CA PRO A 213 15.15 3.53 15.05
C PRO A 213 14.75 2.29 15.84
N ALA A 214 15.71 1.61 16.44
CA ALA A 214 15.41 0.73 17.56
C ALA A 214 14.77 1.63 18.63
N ARG A 215 13.50 1.39 18.92
CA ARG A 215 12.75 2.12 19.96
C ARG A 215 13.63 2.18 21.21
N ARG A 216 14.02 3.37 21.68
CA ARG A 216 14.51 3.47 23.06
C ARG A 216 13.33 3.04 23.92
N LEU A 217 13.49 1.92 24.61
CA LEU A 217 12.59 1.51 25.67
C LEU A 217 12.62 2.61 26.74
N GLY A 218 11.50 3.33 26.88
CA GLY A 218 11.26 4.26 27.97
C GLY A 218 11.34 5.74 27.61
N GLU A 219 10.31 6.26 26.94
CA GLU A 219 9.76 7.60 27.23
C GLU A 219 8.23 7.45 27.12
N GLY A 220 7.55 7.75 28.23
CA GLY A 220 6.12 7.51 28.45
C GLY A 220 5.22 8.66 28.02
#